data_AF-X1BB58-F1
#
_entry.id   AF-X1BB58-F1
#
_cell.length_a   1.000
_cell.length_b   1.000
_cell.length_c   1.000
_cell.angle_alpha   90.00
_cell.angle_beta   90.00
_cell.angle_gamma   90.00
#
_symmetry.space_group_name_H-M   'P 1'
#
loop_
_entity.id
_entity.type
_entity.pdbx_description
1 polymer ?
#
loop_
_entity_poly.entity_id
_entity_poly.type
_entity_poly.pdbx_seq_one_letter_code
_entity_poly.pdbx_strand_id
1 'polypeptide(L)'
;MPNIQNRLCGNLPKIGIRPIIDGRRKGIRESLEEQTMRMAKSTAALITKKLRHSNGLPVECVVADTTIGGAAEAAKCADKFAKEGVVVSISVTPCWCYGMETIDMDPLIPKAIWGFNGTERPGAVYLSAALAGHD
;
A
#
# COMPACT_ATOMS: atom_id res chain seq x y z
N MET A 1 -27.53 -13.72 -18.84
CA MET A 1 -26.14 -13.57 -18.35
C MET A 1 -26.10 -12.37 -17.40
N PRO A 2 -25.33 -12.39 -16.30
CA PRO A 2 -25.20 -11.22 -15.43
C PRO A 2 -24.57 -10.06 -16.22
N ASN A 3 -25.18 -8.88 -16.14
CA ASN A 3 -24.72 -7.67 -16.83
C ASN A 3 -23.59 -7.01 -16.02
N ILE A 4 -22.37 -7.53 -16.19
CA ILE A 4 -21.16 -7.05 -15.50
C ILE A 4 -20.59 -5.85 -16.26
N GLN A 5 -20.92 -4.64 -15.83
CA GLN A 5 -20.42 -3.40 -16.42
C GLN A 5 -20.46 -2.24 -15.42
N ASN A 6 -19.58 -1.26 -15.61
CA ASN A 6 -19.66 0.01 -14.89
C ASN A 6 -20.76 0.89 -15.50
N ARG A 7 -21.82 1.16 -14.74
CA ARG A 7 -22.99 1.91 -15.20
C ARG A 7 -23.03 3.36 -14.72
N LEU A 8 -22.34 3.66 -13.62
CA LEU A 8 -22.38 4.98 -13.00
C LEU A 8 -21.29 5.87 -13.61
N CYS A 9 -21.52 7.19 -13.59
CA CYS A 9 -20.53 8.15 -14.07
C CYS A 9 -19.26 8.09 -13.20
N GLY A 10 -18.09 8.12 -13.85
CA GLY A 10 -16.79 8.09 -13.19
C GLY A 10 -16.14 6.70 -13.13
N ASN A 11 -14.97 6.66 -12.51
CA ASN A 11 -14.18 5.44 -12.37
C ASN A 11 -14.59 4.66 -11.13
N LEU A 12 -14.43 3.33 -11.18
CA LEU A 12 -14.60 2.51 -9.98
C LEU A 12 -13.46 2.82 -8.99
N PRO A 13 -13.77 2.82 -7.68
CA PRO A 13 -12.78 3.11 -6.65
C PRO A 13 -11.66 2.07 -6.65
N LYS A 14 -10.40 2.50 -6.63
CA LYS A 14 -9.24 1.59 -6.57
C LYS A 14 -8.65 1.52 -5.16
N ILE A 15 -7.94 0.42 -4.88
CA ILE A 15 -7.16 0.26 -3.64
C ILE A 15 -5.67 0.53 -3.94
N GLY A 16 -5.08 1.46 -3.22
CA GLY A 16 -3.65 1.77 -3.30
C GLY A 16 -2.83 0.88 -2.37
N ILE A 17 -1.75 0.26 -2.86
CA ILE A 17 -0.83 -0.55 -2.06
C ILE A 17 0.52 0.16 -1.94
N ARG A 18 0.93 0.45 -0.71
CA ARG A 18 2.14 1.22 -0.36
C ARG A 18 3.22 0.28 0.21
N PRO A 19 4.20 -0.17 -0.58
CA PRO A 19 5.34 -0.97 -0.08
C PRO A 19 6.32 -0.09 0.70
N ILE A 20 6.28 -0.16 2.02
CA ILE A 20 7.11 0.65 2.93
C ILE A 20 8.41 -0.10 3.24
N ILE A 21 9.56 0.58 3.19
CA ILE A 21 10.88 -0.04 3.34
C ILE A 21 11.79 0.78 4.27
N ASP A 22 12.81 0.14 4.84
CA ASP A 22 13.91 0.85 5.51
C ASP A 22 14.66 1.73 4.51
N GLY A 23 14.76 3.04 4.79
CA GLY A 23 15.42 4.01 3.90
C GLY A 23 16.95 3.91 3.86
N ARG A 24 17.59 3.15 4.77
CA ARG A 24 19.05 3.03 4.84
C ARG A 24 19.58 2.26 3.64
N ARG A 25 20.45 2.92 2.86
CA ARG A 25 21.14 2.32 1.70
C ARG A 25 22.44 1.62 2.12
N LYS A 26 23.20 1.15 1.14
CA LYS A 26 24.49 0.44 1.32
C LYS A 26 24.32 -0.98 1.89
N GLY A 27 23.28 -1.68 1.43
CA GLY A 27 23.06 -3.11 1.67
C GLY A 27 21.77 -3.41 2.41
N ILE A 28 21.25 -2.48 3.22
CA ILE A 28 20.03 -2.72 4.00
C ILE A 28 18.81 -2.67 3.08
N ARG A 29 18.49 -1.51 2.51
CA ARG A 29 17.35 -1.32 1.61
C ARG A 29 17.42 -2.27 0.42
N GLU A 30 18.58 -2.35 -0.23
CA GLU A 30 18.80 -3.16 -1.43
C GLU A 30 18.47 -4.64 -1.20
N SER A 31 18.72 -5.16 0.01
CA SER A 31 18.38 -6.55 0.39
C SER A 31 16.88 -6.79 0.59
N LEU A 32 16.07 -5.73 0.73
CA LEU A 32 14.66 -5.79 1.11
C LEU A 32 13.71 -5.38 -0.03
N GLU A 33 14.22 -4.73 -1.09
CA GLU A 33 13.43 -4.22 -2.22
C GLU A 33 12.50 -5.29 -2.81
N GLU A 34 13.07 -6.44 -3.16
CA GLU A 34 12.32 -7.50 -3.83
C GLU A 34 11.22 -8.07 -2.92
N GLN A 35 11.55 -8.37 -1.66
CA GLN A 35 10.59 -8.91 -0.70
C GLN A 35 9.46 -7.93 -0.41
N THR A 36 9.79 -6.64 -0.21
CA THR A 36 8.80 -5.60 0.09
C THR A 36 7.86 -5.39 -1.09
N MET A 37 8.40 -5.31 -2.31
CA MET A 37 7.58 -5.17 -3.51
C MET A 37 6.75 -6.44 -3.81
N ARG A 38 7.30 -7.63 -3.53
CA ARG A 38 6.57 -8.90 -3.64
C ARG A 38 5.37 -8.93 -2.70
N MET A 39 5.53 -8.47 -1.46
CA MET A 39 4.45 -8.36 -0.49
C MET A 39 3.31 -7.47 -1.02
N ALA A 40 3.63 -6.30 -1.59
CA ALA A 40 2.62 -5.42 -2.20
C ALA A 40 1.91 -6.07 -3.39
N LYS A 41 2.64 -6.72 -4.30
CA LYS A 41 2.07 -7.45 -5.44
C LYS A 41 1.18 -8.61 -5.01
N SER A 42 1.59 -9.35 -3.97
CA SER A 42 0.78 -10.44 -3.41
C SER A 42 -0.51 -9.93 -2.78
N THR A 43 -0.48 -8.80 -2.07
CA THR A 43 -1.69 -8.15 -1.53
C THR A 43 -2.64 -7.72 -2.65
N ALA A 44 -2.13 -7.04 -3.69
CA ALA A 44 -2.93 -6.64 -4.85
C ALA A 44 -3.56 -7.85 -5.54
N ALA A 45 -2.78 -8.91 -5.80
CA ALA A 45 -3.28 -10.12 -6.45
C ALA A 45 -4.35 -10.84 -5.61
N LEU A 46 -4.20 -10.90 -4.29
CA LEU A 46 -5.20 -11.47 -3.39
C LEU A 46 -6.52 -10.70 -3.47
N ILE A 47 -6.46 -9.37 -3.37
CA ILE A 47 -7.63 -8.48 -3.40
C ILE A 47 -8.36 -8.63 -4.74
N THR A 48 -7.66 -8.44 -5.86
CA THR A 48 -8.27 -8.53 -7.20
C THR A 48 -8.84 -9.92 -7.47
N LYS A 49 -8.21 -10.98 -6.97
CA LYS A 49 -8.72 -12.35 -7.10
C LYS A 49 -10.00 -12.58 -6.30
N LYS A 50 -10.09 -12.05 -5.08
CA LYS A 50 -11.14 -12.41 -4.11
C LYS A 50 -12.30 -11.42 -4.01
N LEU A 51 -12.08 -10.14 -4.30
CA LEU A 51 -13.08 -9.09 -4.13
C LEU A 51 -13.65 -8.64 -5.47
N ARG A 52 -14.92 -8.26 -5.44
CA ARG A 52 -15.66 -7.65 -6.55
C ARG A 52 -16.32 -6.37 -6.05
N HIS A 53 -16.45 -5.40 -6.94
CA HIS A 53 -17.38 -4.30 -6.76
C HIS A 53 -18.82 -4.83 -6.78
N SER A 54 -19.78 -4.04 -6.29
CA SER A 54 -21.20 -4.39 -6.28
C SER A 54 -21.78 -4.68 -7.67
N ASN A 55 -21.12 -4.22 -8.73
CA ASN A 55 -21.48 -4.49 -10.14
C ASN A 55 -20.84 -5.79 -10.70
N GLY A 56 -20.07 -6.53 -9.90
CA GLY A 56 -19.44 -7.79 -10.29
C GLY A 56 -18.05 -7.66 -10.93
N LEU A 57 -17.54 -6.45 -11.18
CA LEU A 57 -16.18 -6.25 -11.70
C LEU A 57 -15.13 -6.49 -10.59
N PRO A 58 -13.94 -7.05 -10.92
CA PRO A 58 -12.85 -7.22 -9.96
C PRO A 58 -12.36 -5.88 -9.42
N VAL A 59 -12.01 -5.86 -8.13
CA VAL A 59 -11.42 -4.66 -7.52
C VAL A 59 -10.01 -4.46 -8.07
N GLU A 60 -9.76 -3.27 -8.60
CA GLU A 60 -8.46 -2.86 -9.11
C GLU A 60 -7.56 -2.34 -7.99
N CYS A 61 -6.27 -2.68 -8.08
CA CYS A 61 -5.24 -2.22 -7.15
C CYS A 61 -4.17 -1.43 -7.88
N VAL A 62 -3.67 -0.38 -7.23
CA VAL A 62 -2.58 0.47 -7.73
C VAL A 62 -1.41 0.34 -6.78
N VAL A 63 -0.29 -0.21 -7.24
CA VAL A 63 0.93 -0.32 -6.43
C VAL A 63 1.79 0.92 -6.66
N ALA A 64 2.44 1.45 -5.61
CA ALA A 64 3.43 2.51 -5.75
C ALA A 64 4.55 2.12 -6.72
N ASP A 65 5.11 3.08 -7.47
CA ASP A 65 6.16 2.79 -8.48
C ASP A 65 7.47 2.31 -7.85
N THR A 66 7.76 2.79 -6.65
CA THR A 66 8.93 2.41 -5.86
C THR A 66 8.49 1.96 -4.47
N THR A 67 9.40 1.29 -3.76
CA THR A 67 9.30 1.20 -2.31
C THR A 67 9.42 2.60 -1.69
N ILE A 68 8.84 2.77 -0.50
CA ILE A 68 8.71 4.05 0.20
C ILE A 68 9.55 3.99 1.47
N GLY A 69 10.72 4.61 1.44
CA GLY A 69 11.65 4.72 2.56
C GLY A 69 11.69 6.09 3.22
N GLY A 70 10.94 7.07 2.70
CA GLY A 70 10.82 8.41 3.28
C GLY A 70 9.83 9.31 2.54
N ALA A 71 9.75 10.57 2.99
CA ALA A 71 8.70 11.51 2.60
C ALA A 71 8.63 11.81 1.09
N ALA A 72 9.77 11.89 0.40
CA ALA A 72 9.80 12.15 -1.05
C ALA A 72 9.12 11.04 -1.87
N GLU A 73 9.30 9.78 -1.46
CA GLU A 73 8.66 8.63 -2.12
C GLU A 73 7.19 8.51 -1.71
N ALA A 74 6.87 8.85 -0.46
CA ALA A 74 5.48 8.91 0.01
C ALA A 74 4.66 9.96 -0.76
N ALA A 75 5.24 11.14 -1.02
CA ALA A 75 4.60 12.19 -1.81
C ALA A 75 4.37 11.78 -3.27
N LYS A 76 5.35 11.11 -3.90
CA LYS A 76 5.19 10.57 -5.27
C LYS A 76 4.09 9.51 -5.33
N CYS A 77 4.03 8.64 -4.31
CA CYS A 77 2.97 7.65 -4.19
C CYS A 77 1.59 8.31 -4.06
N ALA A 78 1.46 9.35 -3.24
CA ALA A 78 0.22 10.09 -3.05
C ALA A 78 -0.25 10.77 -4.36
N ASP A 79 0.66 11.42 -5.09
CA ASP A 79 0.35 12.04 -6.39
C ASP A 79 -0.14 11.01 -7.42
N LYS A 80 0.51 9.84 -7.49
CA LYS A 80 0.04 8.73 -8.33
C LYS A 80 -1.35 8.26 -7.91
N PHE A 81 -1.58 8.04 -6.62
CA PHE A 81 -2.84 7.53 -6.10
C PHE A 81 -4.01 8.47 -6.37
N ALA A 82 -3.79 9.78 -6.21
CA ALA A 82 -4.78 10.81 -6.53
C ALA A 82 -5.17 10.77 -8.03
N LYS A 83 -4.18 10.65 -8.93
CA LYS A 83 -4.42 10.57 -10.39
C LYS A 83 -5.14 9.28 -10.80
N GLU A 84 -4.88 8.18 -10.10
CA GLU A 84 -5.45 6.87 -10.39
C GLU A 84 -6.84 6.64 -9.79
N GLY A 85 -7.36 7.57 -8.97
CA GLY A 85 -8.65 7.41 -8.30
C GLY A 85 -8.63 6.35 -7.18
N VAL A 86 -7.50 6.27 -6.45
CA VAL A 86 -7.41 5.47 -5.22
C VAL A 86 -8.23 6.13 -4.13
N VAL A 87 -9.03 5.33 -3.42
CA VAL A 87 -9.88 5.82 -2.30
C VAL A 87 -9.70 5.02 -1.03
N VAL A 88 -8.83 4.02 -1.02
CA VAL A 88 -8.43 3.22 0.15
C VAL A 88 -6.96 2.91 0.01
N SER A 89 -6.18 3.02 1.09
CA SER A 89 -4.76 2.66 1.07
C SER A 89 -4.41 1.53 2.04
N ILE A 90 -3.48 0.66 1.60
CA ILE A 90 -2.92 -0.42 2.43
C ILE A 90 -1.41 -0.31 2.37
N SER A 91 -0.79 0.02 3.50
CA SER A 91 0.66 0.01 3.65
C SER A 91 1.13 -1.39 4.06
N VAL A 92 2.16 -1.91 3.41
CA VAL A 92 2.72 -3.24 3.70
C VAL A 92 4.22 -3.15 3.90
N THR A 93 4.77 -3.90 4.87
CA THR A 93 6.23 -3.96 5.03
C THR A 93 6.70 -5.25 5.70
N PRO A 94 7.88 -5.77 5.31
CA PRO A 94 8.57 -6.82 6.06
C PRO A 94 9.54 -6.28 7.13
N CYS A 95 9.72 -4.97 7.29
CA CYS A 95 10.84 -4.42 8.05
C CYS A 95 10.53 -3.17 8.87
N TRP A 96 11.53 -2.67 9.59
CA TRP A 96 11.48 -1.34 10.20
C TRP A 96 11.42 -0.25 9.12
N CYS A 97 10.64 0.80 9.36
CA CYS A 97 10.62 2.00 8.52
C CYS A 97 10.39 3.25 9.38
N TYR A 98 10.61 4.43 8.80
CA TYR A 98 10.53 5.70 9.51
C TYR A 98 9.10 6.25 9.61
N GLY A 99 8.27 5.60 10.43
CA GLY A 99 6.91 6.01 10.86
C GLY A 99 6.30 7.18 10.08
N MET A 100 6.26 8.36 10.69
CA MET A 100 5.63 9.59 10.16
C MET A 100 6.17 10.04 8.79
N GLU A 101 7.40 9.71 8.42
CA GLU A 101 7.93 10.04 7.09
C GLU A 101 7.29 9.19 5.98
N THR A 102 6.66 8.08 6.35
CA THR A 102 6.22 7.05 5.41
C THR A 102 4.73 6.71 5.50
N ILE A 103 4.03 7.08 6.58
CA ILE A 103 2.58 6.87 6.70
C ILE A 103 1.78 7.63 5.64
N ASP A 104 0.53 7.24 5.46
CA ASP A 104 -0.38 7.92 4.54
C ASP A 104 -1.11 9.04 5.28
N MET A 105 -0.83 10.28 4.89
CA MET A 105 -1.35 11.47 5.57
C MET A 105 -2.72 11.94 5.07
N ASP A 106 -3.31 11.29 4.06
CA ASP A 106 -4.64 11.67 3.57
C ASP A 106 -5.71 11.38 4.64
N PRO A 107 -6.39 12.39 5.21
CA PRO A 107 -7.33 12.18 6.31
C PRO A 107 -8.68 11.58 5.86
N LEU A 108 -8.97 11.58 4.55
CA LEU A 108 -10.29 11.25 4.02
C LEU A 108 -10.43 9.79 3.59
N ILE A 109 -9.33 9.13 3.25
CA ILE A 109 -9.38 7.73 2.81
C ILE A 109 -9.20 6.75 3.97
N PRO A 110 -9.97 5.64 3.98
CA PRO A 110 -9.69 4.50 4.84
C PRO A 110 -8.29 3.97 4.56
N LYS A 111 -7.56 3.68 5.63
CA LYS A 111 -6.15 3.29 5.56
C LYS A 111 -5.88 2.13 6.51
N ALA A 112 -5.07 1.19 6.07
CA ALA A 112 -4.65 0.03 6.85
C ALA A 112 -3.14 -0.20 6.74
N ILE A 113 -2.56 -0.87 7.73
CA ILE A 113 -1.14 -1.22 7.75
C ILE A 113 -1.00 -2.71 8.06
N TRP A 114 -0.23 -3.43 7.24
CA TRP A 114 0.18 -4.81 7.48
C TRP A 114 1.70 -4.89 7.65
N GLY A 115 2.14 -5.03 8.90
CA GLY A 115 3.51 -5.39 9.23
C GLY A 115 3.70 -6.91 9.24
N PHE A 116 4.68 -7.43 8.51
CA PHE A 116 5.01 -8.84 8.52
C PHE A 116 5.50 -9.27 9.91
N ASN A 117 4.93 -10.36 10.44
CA ASN A 117 5.36 -10.96 11.69
C ASN A 117 6.52 -11.94 11.43
N GLY A 118 7.71 -11.38 11.20
CA GLY A 118 8.96 -12.12 11.03
C GLY A 118 10.03 -11.65 12.03
N THR A 119 11.08 -12.44 12.19
CA THR A 119 12.14 -12.20 13.18
C THR A 119 13.34 -11.46 12.62
N GLU A 120 13.67 -11.66 11.34
CA GLU A 120 14.88 -11.12 10.72
C GLU A 120 14.82 -9.61 10.56
N ARG A 121 13.61 -9.08 10.34
CA ARG A 121 13.33 -7.66 10.16
C ARG A 121 12.02 -7.32 10.85
N PRO A 122 11.96 -6.20 11.60
CA PRO A 122 10.90 -6.00 12.58
C PRO A 122 9.67 -5.30 11.97
N GLY A 123 8.98 -5.96 11.03
CA GLY A 123 7.78 -5.43 10.36
C GLY A 123 6.62 -5.11 11.32
N ALA A 124 6.39 -5.97 12.33
CA ALA A 124 5.38 -5.72 13.37
C ALA A 124 5.73 -4.54 14.30
N VAL A 125 7.02 -4.22 14.45
CA VAL A 125 7.45 -3.03 15.21
C VAL A 125 7.13 -1.76 14.42
N TYR A 126 7.37 -1.75 13.10
CA TYR A 126 6.90 -0.65 12.25
C TYR A 126 5.39 -0.49 12.34
N LEU A 127 4.61 -1.58 12.28
CA LEU A 127 3.16 -1.52 12.42
C LEU A 127 2.74 -0.77 13.69
N SER A 128 3.32 -1.13 14.83
CA SER A 128 3.00 -0.49 16.12
C SER A 128 3.40 0.98 16.15
N ALA A 129 4.60 1.32 15.65
CA ALA A 129 5.10 2.70 15.61
C ALA A 129 4.29 3.58 14.65
N ALA A 130 3.89 3.05 13.49
CA ALA A 130 3.10 3.78 12.50
C ALA A 130 1.66 4.01 12.99
N LEU A 131 1.04 3.04 13.67
CA LEU A 131 -0.26 3.21 14.30
C LEU A 131 -0.22 4.28 15.40
N ALA A 132 0.80 4.27 16.26
CA ALA A 132 0.98 5.31 17.28
C ALA A 132 1.20 6.73 16.71
N GLY A 133 1.59 6.86 15.43
CA GLY A 133 1.65 8.14 14.73
C GLY A 133 0.35 8.53 14.03
N HIS A 134 -0.60 7.61 13.90
CA HIS A 134 -1.94 7.85 13.37
C HIS A 134 -2.97 8.17 14.46
N ASP A 135 -2.80 7.60 15.65
CA ASP A 135 -3.64 7.81 16.83
C ASP A 135 -3.35 9.15 17.52
#